data_AF-A0A0G4Q2Y5-F1
#
_entry.id   AF-A0A0G4Q2Y5-F1
#
_cell.length_a   1.000
_cell.length_b   1.000
_cell.length_c   1.000
_cell.angle_alpha   90.00
_cell.angle_beta   90.00
_cell.angle_gamma   90.00
#
_symmetry.space_group_name_H-M   'P 1'
#
loop_
_entity.id
_entity.type
_entity.pdbx_description
1 polymer ?
#
loop_
_entity_poly.entity_id
_entity_poly.type
_entity_poly.pdbx_seq_one_letter_code
_entity_poly.pdbx_strand_id
1 'polypeptide(L)' 'MQGTNWVKCSDSLPPDDTSVLCCDIDSLSGEMFIADYIKEFTFGKRTVLTGFYRGNLKANLTHWMPLPPMPEGE' A
#
# COMPACT_ATOMS: atom_id res chain seq x y z
N MET A 1 7.41 -19.67 14.26
CA MET A 1 6.32 -18.67 14.24
C MET A 1 6.40 -17.98 12.90
N GLN A 2 5.46 -18.28 12.00
CA GLN A 2 5.40 -17.71 10.65
C GLN A 2 4.94 -16.25 10.82
N GLY A 3 5.90 -15.35 11.04
CA GLY A 3 5.62 -13.92 11.20
C GLY A 3 4.95 -13.42 9.94
N THR A 4 3.79 -12.81 10.07
CA THR A 4 3.08 -12.22 8.94
C THR A 4 3.97 -11.12 8.33
N ASN A 5 4.07 -11.07 6.99
CA ASN A 5 4.94 -10.14 6.24
C ASN A 5 4.46 -8.66 6.30
N TRP A 6 3.76 -8.27 7.35
CA TRP A 6 3.27 -6.92 7.54
C TRP A 6 4.39 -6.00 8.02
N VAL A 7 4.60 -4.93 7.27
CA VAL A 7 5.55 -3.87 7.56
C VAL A 7 4.76 -2.66 8.03
N LYS A 8 5.14 -2.10 9.18
CA LYS A 8 4.57 -0.84 9.66
C LYS A 8 5.03 0.30 8.75
N CYS A 9 4.11 1.17 8.37
CA CYS A 9 4.45 2.38 7.60
C CYS A 9 5.46 3.29 8.32
N SER A 10 5.51 3.25 9.66
CA SER A 10 6.49 3.97 10.47
C SER A 10 7.91 3.42 10.38
N ASP A 11 8.04 2.13 10.05
CA ASP A 11 9.32 1.43 10.05
C ASP A 11 9.94 1.49 8.65
N SER A 12 9.12 1.22 7.63
CA SER A 12 9.51 1.37 6.23
C SER A 12 8.29 1.59 5.35
N LEU A 13 8.46 2.40 4.31
CA LEU A 13 7.50 2.51 3.21
C LEU A 13 7.95 1.58 2.05
N PRO A 14 7.04 1.19 1.15
CA PRO A 14 7.41 0.45 -0.05
C PRO A 14 8.33 1.29 -0.96
N PRO A 15 8.99 0.64 -1.94
CA PRO A 15 9.58 1.35 -3.06
C PRO A 15 8.52 2.15 -3.83
N ASP A 16 8.95 3.21 -4.51
CA ASP A 16 8.06 4.02 -5.37
C ASP A 16 7.47 3.16 -6.50
N ASP A 17 6.25 3.49 -6.91
CA ASP A 17 5.49 2.80 -7.97
C ASP A 17 5.30 1.29 -7.72
N THR A 18 5.15 0.90 -6.45
CA THR A 18 4.96 -0.50 -6.05
C THR A 18 3.54 -0.77 -5.57
N SER A 19 2.89 -1.78 -6.16
CA SER A 19 1.63 -2.32 -5.66
C SER A 19 1.85 -3.22 -4.45
N VAL A 20 1.06 -2.99 -3.40
CA VAL A 20 1.13 -3.70 -2.12
C VAL A 20 -0.25 -4.13 -1.65
N LEU A 21 -0.31 -5.12 -0.77
CA LEU A 21 -1.53 -5.52 -0.09
C LEU A 21 -1.66 -4.77 1.24
N CYS A 22 -2.86 -4.23 1.47
CA CYS A 22 -3.17 -3.34 2.58
C CYS A 22 -4.49 -3.76 3.26
N CYS A 23 -4.71 -3.27 4.47
CA CYS A 23 -5.95 -3.43 5.21
C CYS A 23 -6.60 -2.07 5.45
N ASP A 24 -7.89 -1.94 5.11
CA ASP A 24 -8.65 -0.73 5.35
C ASP A 24 -9.04 -0.65 6.83
N ILE A 25 -8.31 0.16 7.58
CA ILE A 25 -8.53 0.38 9.00
C ILE A 25 -9.72 1.30 9.29
N ASP A 26 -10.16 2.07 8.30
CA ASP A 26 -11.28 3.00 8.43
C ASP A 26 -12.62 2.33 8.06
N SER A 27 -12.57 1.18 7.36
CA SER A 27 -13.74 0.36 7.06
C SER A 27 -14.18 -0.50 8.25
N LEU A 28 -15.49 -0.56 8.48
CA LEU A 28 -16.12 -1.44 9.48
C LEU A 28 -15.87 -2.93 9.23
N SER A 29 -15.53 -3.31 7.99
CA SER A 29 -15.29 -4.70 7.60
C SER A 29 -13.82 -5.12 7.65
N GLY A 30 -12.88 -4.19 7.81
CA GLY A 30 -11.44 -4.50 7.73
C GLY A 30 -11.06 -5.10 6.37
N GLU A 31 -11.60 -4.55 5.28
CA GLU A 31 -11.39 -5.08 3.93
C GLU A 31 -9.92 -5.05 3.54
N MET A 32 -9.44 -6.14 2.97
CA MET A 32 -8.12 -6.23 2.36
C MET A 32 -8.18 -5.70 0.92
N PHE A 33 -7.26 -4.83 0.54
CA PHE A 33 -7.23 -4.25 -0.80
C PHE A 33 -5.80 -4.02 -1.31
N ILE A 34 -5.65 -3.89 -2.62
CA ILE A 34 -4.37 -3.55 -3.26
C ILE A 34 -4.29 -2.04 -3.42
N ALA A 35 -3.13 -1.48 -3.08
CA ALA A 35 -2.83 -0.06 -3.24
C ALA A 35 -1.45 0.13 -3.87
N ASP A 36 -1.29 1.21 -4.63
CA ASP A 36 0.00 1.63 -5.17
C ASP A 36 0.63 2.66 -4.23
N TYR A 37 1.89 2.46 -3.86
CA TYR A 37 2.65 3.47 -3.13
C TYR A 37 3.34 4.41 -4.11
N ILE A 38 2.97 5.69 -4.04
CA ILE A 38 3.54 6.74 -4.88
C ILE A 38 4.30 7.70 -3.97
N LYS A 39 5.60 7.86 -4.23
CA LYS A 39 6.49 8.73 -3.47
C LYS A 39 6.35 10.16 -3.95
N GLU A 40 6.33 10.39 -5.26
CA GLU A 40 6.24 11.72 -5.85
C GLU A 40 5.27 11.73 -7.04
N PHE A 41 4.03 12.13 -6.79
CA PHE A 41 3.10 12.47 -7.88
C PHE A 41 2.96 13.97 -8.02
N THR A 42 3.32 14.53 -9.18
CA THR A 42 3.18 15.97 -9.46
C THR A 42 1.87 16.26 -10.18
N PHE A 43 0.94 16.96 -9.52
CA PHE A 43 -0.24 17.51 -10.19
C PHE A 43 -0.03 18.99 -10.54
N GLY A 44 0.07 19.27 -11.84
CA GLY A 44 0.29 20.63 -12.34
C GLY A 44 1.63 21.21 -11.86
N LYS A 45 1.62 22.45 -11.35
CA LYS A 45 2.86 23.16 -10.99
C LYS A 45 3.34 22.95 -9.54
N ARG A 46 2.55 22.34 -8.64
CA ARG A 46 2.81 22.54 -7.19
C ARG A 46 2.46 21.43 -6.20
N THR A 47 1.93 20.28 -6.60
CA THR A 47 1.54 19.29 -5.59
C THR A 47 2.28 18.00 -5.82
N VAL A 48 3.29 17.74 -4.98
CA VAL A 48 3.88 16.41 -4.77
C VAL A 48 3.02 15.71 -3.73
N LEU A 49 2.29 14.67 -4.13
CA LEU A 49 1.55 13.84 -3.19
C LEU A 49 2.30 12.53 -2.97
N THR A 50 2.59 12.25 -1.70
CA THR A 50 3.13 10.96 -1.25
C THR A 50 2.05 10.17 -0.52
N GLY A 51 1.90 8.88 -0.83
CA GLY A 51 1.00 8.00 -0.09
C GLY A 51 0.63 6.72 -0.83
N PHE A 52 -0.29 5.98 -0.22
CA PHE A 52 -0.89 4.79 -0.79
C PHE A 52 -2.19 5.15 -1.49
N TYR A 53 -2.42 4.61 -2.68
CA TYR A 53 -3.55 4.95 -3.52
C TYR A 53 -4.33 3.72 -3.97
N ARG A 54 -5.65 3.73 -3.75
CA ARG A 54 -6.59 2.79 -4.38
C ARG A 54 -7.26 3.52 -5.53
N GLY A 55 -6.71 3.39 -6.73
CA GLY A 55 -7.07 4.28 -7.84
C GLY A 55 -6.73 5.73 -7.51
N ASN A 56 -7.71 6.64 -7.59
CA ASN A 56 -7.48 8.07 -7.33
C ASN A 56 -7.66 8.48 -5.86
N LEU A 57 -7.96 7.54 -4.96
CA LEU A 57 -8.21 7.81 -3.56
C LEU A 57 -6.98 7.48 -2.72
N LYS A 58 -6.48 8.47 -1.98
CA LYS A 58 -5.41 8.26 -1.00
C LYS A 58 -5.97 7.50 0.20
N ALA A 59 -5.39 6.34 0.50
CA ALA A 59 -5.74 5.53 1.65
C ALA A 59 -4.91 5.92 2.89
N ASN A 60 -5.52 5.81 4.06
CA ASN A 60 -4.83 5.94 5.34
C ASN A 60 -4.47 4.54 5.86
N LEU A 61 -3.18 4.27 6.03
CA LEU A 61 -2.68 2.91 6.30
C LEU A 61 -1.63 2.91 7.40
N THR A 62 -1.70 1.91 8.27
CA THR A 62 -0.70 1.67 9.32
C THR A 62 0.30 0.58 8.95
N HIS A 63 -0.11 -0.37 8.10
CA HIS A 63 0.69 -1.50 7.69
C HIS A 63 0.47 -1.82 6.22
N TRP A 64 1.50 -2.36 5.57
CA TRP A 64 1.45 -2.89 4.22
C TRP A 64 2.19 -4.22 4.17
N MET A 65 1.94 -5.02 3.14
CA MET A 65 2.75 -6.19 2.84
C MET A 65 3.01 -6.27 1.34
N PRO A 66 4.16 -6.81 0.89
CA PRO A 66 4.35 -7.11 -0.52
C PRO A 66 3.25 -8.05 -1.00
N LEU A 67 2.89 -7.94 -2.28
CA LEU A 67 1.97 -8.91 -2.88
C LEU A 67 2.56 -10.32 -2.72
N PRO A 68 1.73 -11.32 -2.40
CA PRO A 68 2.20 -12.70 -2.39
C PRO A 68 2.76 -13.04 -3.78
N PRO A 69 3.79 -13.91 -3.85
CA PRO A 69 4.27 -14.38 -5.14
C PRO A 69 3.12 -15.00 -5.91
N MET A 70 3.12 -14.84 -7.25
CA MET A 70 2.16 -15.56 -8.07
C MET A 70 2.25 -17.06 -7.74
N PRO A 71 1.13 -17.77 -7.61
CA PRO A 71 1.17 -19.21 -7.47
C PRO A 71 1.97 -19.78 -8.64
N GLU A 72 2.98 -20.59 -8.35
CA GLU A 72 3.58 -21.46 -9.36
C GLU A 72 2.47 -22.45 -9.74
N GLY A 73 2.00 -22.41 -10.99
CA GLY A 73 1.00 -23.37 -11.46
C GLY A 73 1.51 -24.80 -11.27
N GLU A 74 0.62 -25.71 -10.88
CA GLU A 74 0.91 -27.16 -10.91
C GLU A 74 1.22 -27.65 -12.34
#